data_AF-A0A534A5C4-F1
#
_entry.id   AF-A0A534A5C4-F1
#
_cell.length_a   1.000
_cell.length_b   1.000
_cell.length_c   1.000
_cell.angle_alpha   90.00
_cell.angle_beta   90.00
_cell.angle_gamma   90.00
#
_symmetry.space_group_name_H-M   'P 1'
#
loop_
_entity.id
_entity.type
_entity.pdbx_description
1 polymer ?
#
loop_
_entity_poly.entity_id
_entity_poly.type
_entity_poly.pdbx_seq_one_letter_code
_entity_poly.pdbx_strand_id
1 'polypeptide(L)'
;MSKVYIALIADAVRSRALPPARRARLQAELRRALSDLNRTYRHDLAAAFGITQGDELQCLLVSTKRVWDIAHAIRYRFAEADWVVGCGRGTVTTSLAAGKLSAPEVDGPCFHEARAAVEAAKRDRMLFAFRGFGDAEPTLNAVASYYAALYWSWTRRQ
;
A
#
# COMPACT_ATOMS: atom_id res chain seq x y z
N MET A 1 -16.43 19.02 10.53
CA MET A 1 -16.46 17.63 10.01
C MET A 1 -15.03 17.11 9.94
N SER A 2 -14.76 15.92 10.47
CA SER A 2 -13.44 15.29 10.35
C SER A 2 -13.21 14.84 8.90
N LYS A 3 -12.04 15.17 8.35
CA LYS A 3 -11.70 14.83 6.96
C LYS A 3 -11.30 13.35 6.87
N VAL A 4 -11.79 12.68 5.83
CA VAL A 4 -11.50 11.27 5.55
C VAL A 4 -10.37 11.16 4.55
N TYR A 5 -9.49 10.18 4.76
CA TYR A 5 -8.33 9.87 3.95
C TYR A 5 -8.29 8.39 3.62
N ILE A 6 -7.42 8.03 2.68
CA ILE A 6 -7.13 6.65 2.32
C ILE A 6 -5.66 6.37 2.67
N ALA A 7 -5.42 5.54 3.68
CA ALA A 7 -4.10 5.00 3.96
C ALA A 7 -3.85 3.81 3.02
N LEU A 8 -2.69 3.78 2.40
CA LEU A 8 -2.23 2.68 1.57
C LEU A 8 -0.95 2.12 2.17
N ILE A 9 -0.95 0.82 2.45
CA ILE A 9 0.22 0.08 2.89
C ILE A 9 0.51 -1.01 1.85
N ALA A 10 1.68 -0.93 1.23
CA ALA A 10 2.22 -1.94 0.36
C ALA A 10 3.30 -2.72 1.10
N ASP A 11 3.14 -4.03 1.19
CA ASP A 11 4.00 -4.91 1.99
C ASP A 11 4.52 -6.05 1.09
N ALA A 12 5.85 -6.19 1.06
CA ALA A 12 6.52 -7.21 0.28
C ALA A 12 6.30 -8.59 0.92
N VAL A 13 5.62 -9.48 0.20
CA VAL A 13 5.30 -10.83 0.65
C VAL A 13 6.59 -11.64 0.80
N ARG A 14 6.82 -12.19 2.00
CA ARG A 14 7.97 -13.06 2.31
C ARG A 14 9.33 -12.45 1.95
N SER A 15 9.46 -11.13 1.97
CA SER A 15 10.73 -10.40 1.86
C SER A 15 11.82 -10.90 2.84
N ARG A 16 11.42 -11.33 4.04
CA ARG A 16 12.29 -11.95 5.06
C ARG A 16 12.80 -13.34 4.67
N ALA A 17 12.23 -13.98 3.66
CA ALA A 17 12.73 -15.22 3.08
C ALA A 17 13.65 -14.98 1.87
N LEU A 18 13.72 -13.74 1.35
CA LEU A 18 14.65 -13.41 0.26
C LEU A 18 16.10 -13.59 0.72
N PRO A 19 17.02 -14.02 -0.16
CA PRO A 19 18.45 -14.01 0.13
C PRO A 19 18.92 -12.61 0.58
N PRO A 20 19.88 -12.50 1.53
CA PRO A 20 20.31 -11.21 2.08
C PRO A 20 20.67 -10.15 1.03
N ALA A 21 21.37 -10.55 -0.04
CA ALA A 21 21.75 -9.65 -1.14
C ALA A 21 20.54 -9.09 -1.89
N ARG A 22 19.53 -9.92 -2.19
CA ARG A 22 18.29 -9.50 -2.86
C ARG A 22 17.45 -8.60 -1.95
N ARG A 23 17.38 -8.92 -0.66
CA ARG A 23 16.71 -8.06 0.32
C ARG A 23 17.37 -6.67 0.40
N ALA A 24 18.69 -6.62 0.51
CA ALA A 24 19.43 -5.36 0.54
C ALA A 24 19.21 -4.53 -0.74
N ARG A 25 19.19 -5.19 -1.90
CA ARG A 25 18.87 -4.55 -3.19
C ARG A 25 17.46 -3.96 -3.18
N LEU A 26 16.46 -4.74 -2.78
CA LEU A 26 15.07 -4.27 -2.71
C LEU A 26 14.94 -3.03 -1.80
N GLN A 27 15.54 -3.07 -0.61
CA GLN A 27 15.53 -1.94 0.33
C GLN A 27 16.21 -0.69 -0.25
N ALA A 28 17.33 -0.86 -0.97
CA ALA A 28 18.01 0.25 -1.63
C ALA A 28 17.17 0.84 -2.78
N GLU A 29 16.52 0.00 -3.58
CA GLU A 29 15.65 0.42 -4.67
C GLU A 29 14.41 1.16 -4.14
N LEU A 30 13.77 0.67 -3.08
CA LEU A 30 12.66 1.36 -2.40
C LEU A 30 13.06 2.76 -1.95
N ARG A 31 14.20 2.89 -1.27
CA ARG A 31 14.72 4.19 -0.79
C ARG A 31 14.96 5.17 -1.95
N ARG A 32 15.54 4.70 -3.05
CA ARG A 32 15.78 5.52 -4.25
C ARG A 32 14.48 5.95 -4.93
N ALA A 33 13.49 5.07 -4.96
CA ALA A 33 12.21 5.32 -5.63
C ALA A 33 11.28 6.28 -4.86
N LEU A 34 11.47 6.48 -3.55
CA LEU A 34 10.63 7.35 -2.73
C LEU A 34 10.49 8.77 -3.32
N SER A 35 11.59 9.38 -3.75
CA SER A 35 11.56 10.74 -4.32
C SER A 35 10.71 10.79 -5.60
N ASP A 36 10.83 9.78 -6.46
CA ASP A 36 10.08 9.69 -7.71
C ASP A 36 8.59 9.44 -7.46
N LEU A 37 8.25 8.53 -6.54
CA LEU A 37 6.86 8.27 -6.15
C LEU A 37 6.21 9.52 -5.56
N ASN A 38 6.90 10.20 -4.64
CA ASN A 38 6.44 11.45 -4.05
C ASN A 38 6.23 12.55 -5.09
N ARG A 39 7.15 12.69 -6.05
CA ARG A 39 7.02 13.68 -7.13
C ARG A 39 5.85 13.36 -8.06
N THR A 40 5.67 12.08 -8.39
CA THR A 40 4.64 11.58 -9.32
C THR A 40 3.25 11.77 -8.75
N TYR A 41 3.03 11.44 -7.49
CA TYR A 41 1.71 11.46 -6.85
C TYR A 41 1.48 12.67 -5.92
N ARG A 42 2.33 13.70 -5.96
CA ARG A 42 2.28 14.86 -5.05
C ARG A 42 0.91 15.51 -4.87
N HIS A 43 0.08 15.51 -5.90
CA HIS A 43 -1.26 16.12 -5.89
C HIS A 43 -2.35 15.22 -5.31
N ASP A 44 -2.05 13.93 -5.17
CA ASP A 44 -2.94 12.91 -4.65
C ASP A 44 -2.60 12.54 -3.19
N LEU A 45 -1.46 13.03 -2.66
CA LEU A 45 -0.93 12.73 -1.33
C LEU A 45 -1.38 13.75 -0.28
N ALA A 46 -1.92 13.24 0.83
CA ALA A 46 -2.11 13.98 2.07
C ALA A 46 -0.88 13.91 2.99
N ALA A 47 -0.11 12.82 2.89
CA ALA A 47 1.22 12.66 3.49
C ALA A 47 2.10 11.85 2.53
N ALA A 48 3.38 12.21 2.47
CA ALA A 48 4.33 11.64 1.52
C ALA A 48 4.53 10.13 1.73
N PHE A 49 4.93 9.42 0.69
CA PHE A 49 5.42 8.06 0.79
C PHE A 49 6.57 7.97 1.80
N GLY A 50 6.52 6.94 2.65
CA GLY A 50 7.60 6.57 3.55
C GLY A 50 7.79 5.05 3.58
N ILE A 51 8.95 4.63 4.08
CA ILE A 51 9.30 3.22 4.25
C ILE A 51 9.28 2.89 5.73
N THR A 52 8.69 1.75 6.07
CA THR A 52 8.64 1.15 7.40
C THR A 52 9.20 -0.26 7.31
N GLN A 53 9.82 -0.76 8.39
CA GLN A 53 10.35 -2.13 8.48
C GLN A 53 11.34 -2.58 7.37
N GLY A 54 11.78 -1.65 6.51
CA GLY A 54 12.73 -1.83 5.40
C GLY A 54 12.09 -2.21 4.07
N ASP A 55 11.00 -2.95 4.07
CA ASP A 55 10.37 -3.58 2.91
C ASP A 55 8.87 -3.28 2.77
N GLU A 56 8.37 -2.38 3.60
CA GLU A 56 7.00 -1.91 3.58
C GLU A 56 6.98 -0.42 3.22
N LEU A 57 6.05 -0.06 2.36
CA LEU A 57 5.90 1.28 1.83
C LEU A 57 4.48 1.77 2.14
N GLN A 58 4.39 2.97 2.68
CA GLN A 58 3.11 3.55 3.10
C GLN A 58 2.93 4.94 2.50
N CYS A 59 1.69 5.30 2.18
CA CYS A 59 1.32 6.68 1.88
C CYS A 59 -0.10 6.99 2.38
N LEU A 60 -0.41 8.29 2.47
CA LEU A 60 -1.75 8.75 2.78
C LEU A 60 -2.29 9.55 1.60
N LEU A 61 -3.45 9.17 1.08
CA LEU A 61 -4.07 9.77 -0.10
C LEU A 61 -5.29 10.60 0.29
N VAL A 62 -5.54 11.66 -0.49
CA VAL A 62 -6.75 12.50 -0.34
C VAL A 62 -8.00 11.86 -0.95
N SER A 63 -7.84 10.84 -1.80
CA SER A 63 -8.94 10.12 -2.45
C SER A 63 -8.51 8.72 -2.92
N THR A 64 -9.46 7.92 -3.40
CA THR A 64 -9.22 6.57 -3.94
C THR A 64 -8.66 6.54 -5.35
N LYS A 65 -8.59 7.69 -6.04
CA LYS A 65 -8.29 7.78 -7.49
C LYS A 65 -7.00 7.07 -7.91
N ARG A 66 -5.97 7.09 -7.08
CA ARG A 66 -4.63 6.56 -7.40
C ARG A 66 -4.30 5.21 -6.78
N VAL A 67 -5.22 4.60 -6.04
CA VAL A 67 -4.94 3.35 -5.31
C VAL A 67 -4.45 2.26 -6.26
N TRP A 68 -5.16 2.03 -7.36
CA TRP A 68 -4.79 1.03 -8.35
C TRP A 68 -3.50 1.40 -9.09
N ASP A 69 -3.35 2.66 -9.51
CA ASP A 69 -2.15 3.15 -10.21
C ASP A 69 -0.89 2.93 -9.37
N ILE A 70 -0.92 3.32 -8.10
CA ILE A 70 0.20 3.21 -7.17
C ILE A 70 0.57 1.74 -6.97
N ALA A 71 -0.43 0.89 -6.72
CA ALA A 71 -0.19 -0.51 -6.46
C ALA A 71 0.41 -1.25 -7.67
N HIS A 72 0.00 -0.90 -8.90
CA HIS A 72 0.62 -1.42 -10.11
C HIS A 72 2.04 -0.86 -10.31
N ALA A 73 2.25 0.43 -10.07
CA ALA A 73 3.57 1.04 -10.16
C ALA A 73 4.58 0.39 -9.20
N ILE A 74 4.16 0.08 -7.97
CA ILE A 74 4.97 -0.64 -6.97
C ILE A 74 5.32 -2.03 -7.49
N ARG A 75 4.34 -2.83 -7.92
CA ARG A 75 4.59 -4.19 -8.44
C ARG A 75 5.51 -4.20 -9.64
N TYR A 76 5.27 -3.30 -10.60
CA TYR A 76 6.08 -3.19 -11.80
C TYR A 76 7.53 -2.80 -11.47
N ARG A 77 7.71 -1.82 -10.58
CA ARG A 77 9.04 -1.31 -10.24
C ARG A 77 9.84 -2.25 -9.34
N PHE A 78 9.17 -3.01 -8.47
CA PHE A 78 9.81 -3.88 -7.48
C PHE A 78 9.43 -5.35 -7.72
N ALA A 79 9.56 -5.82 -8.97
CA ALA A 79 9.18 -7.15 -9.39
C ALA A 79 10.00 -8.29 -8.77
N GLU A 80 11.07 -7.98 -8.01
CA GLU A 80 11.84 -8.97 -7.27
C GLU A 80 11.08 -9.60 -6.09
N ALA A 81 9.96 -9.00 -5.68
CA ALA A 81 9.09 -9.51 -4.63
C ALA A 81 7.62 -9.40 -5.06
N ASP A 82 6.78 -10.30 -4.54
CA ASP A 82 5.33 -10.15 -4.62
C ASP A 82 4.88 -9.09 -3.60
N TRP A 83 3.82 -8.35 -3.92
CA TRP A 83 3.32 -7.26 -3.07
C TRP A 83 1.83 -7.39 -2.79
N VAL A 84 1.50 -7.27 -1.51
CA VAL A 84 0.14 -7.07 -1.02
C VAL A 84 -0.08 -5.59 -0.77
N VAL A 85 -1.21 -5.04 -1.21
CA VAL A 85 -1.59 -3.66 -0.94
C VAL A 85 -2.88 -3.63 -0.12
N GLY A 86 -2.79 -3.19 1.13
CA GLY A 86 -3.96 -2.93 1.97
C GLY A 86 -4.33 -1.46 1.93
N CYS A 87 -5.62 -1.18 1.78
CA CYS A 87 -6.17 0.17 1.78
C CYS A 87 -7.17 0.33 2.92
N GLY A 88 -6.95 1.35 3.74
CA GLY A 88 -7.82 1.69 4.87
C GLY A 88 -8.43 3.07 4.68
N ARG A 89 -9.75 3.19 4.80
CA ARG A 89 -10.46 4.47 4.77
C ARG A 89 -10.81 4.90 6.19
N GLY A 90 -10.48 6.15 6.53
CA GLY A 90 -10.76 6.66 7.87
C GLY A 90 -10.24 8.08 8.10
N THR A 91 -10.38 8.57 9.32
CA THR A 91 -9.80 9.85 9.74
C THR A 91 -8.31 9.69 10.06
N VAL A 92 -7.64 10.83 10.26
CA VAL A 92 -6.31 10.91 10.87
C VAL A 92 -6.41 11.68 12.18
N THR A 93 -5.59 11.33 13.16
CA THR A 93 -5.48 12.04 14.44
C THR A 93 -4.37 13.09 14.41
N THR A 94 -3.34 12.88 13.58
CA THR A 94 -2.26 13.85 13.38
C THR A 94 -2.71 15.06 12.56
N SER A 95 -2.32 16.27 12.99
CA SER A 95 -2.50 17.48 12.20
C SER A 95 -1.59 17.46 10.97
N LEU A 96 -2.19 17.36 9.78
CA LEU A 96 -1.45 17.35 8.53
C LEU A 96 -1.00 18.76 8.17
N ALA A 97 0.19 19.15 8.63
CA ALA A 97 0.84 20.36 8.14
C ALA A 97 1.15 20.17 6.64
N ALA A 98 0.65 21.09 5.81
CA ALA A 98 0.63 21.01 4.34
C ALA A 98 1.91 20.41 3.73
N GLY A 99 1.86 19.12 3.37
CA GLY A 99 2.86 18.43 2.57
C GLY A 99 4.22 18.17 3.24
N LYS A 100 4.36 18.32 4.57
CA LYS A 100 5.66 18.15 5.26
C LYS A 100 5.86 16.78 5.93
N LEU A 101 4.78 16.05 6.19
CA LEU A 101 4.85 14.75 6.89
C LEU A 101 4.96 13.60 5.90
N SER A 102 5.75 12.59 6.26
CA SER A 102 5.68 11.27 5.65
C SER A 102 4.58 10.44 6.33
N ALA A 103 3.99 9.51 5.59
CA ALA A 103 2.92 8.66 6.08
C ALA A 103 3.26 7.88 7.36
N PRO A 104 4.49 7.36 7.56
CA PRO A 104 4.87 6.71 8.83
C PRO A 104 4.81 7.63 10.06
N GLU A 105 4.80 8.96 9.87
CA GLU A 105 4.69 9.96 10.95
C GLU A 105 3.22 10.35 11.23
N VAL A 106 2.27 9.81 10.46
CA VAL A 106 0.85 10.08 10.60
C VAL A 106 0.17 8.91 11.28
N ASP A 107 -0.62 9.21 12.31
CA ASP A 107 -1.43 8.22 13.01
C ASP A 107 -2.93 8.44 12.73
N GLY A 108 -3.69 7.36 12.82
CA GLY A 108 -5.14 7.42 12.80
C GLY A 108 -5.84 6.15 12.30
N PRO A 109 -7.17 6.08 12.45
CA PRO A 109 -7.97 4.92 12.09
C PRO A 109 -7.73 4.37 10.69
N CYS A 110 -7.49 5.23 9.70
CA CYS A 110 -7.20 4.77 8.34
C CYS A 110 -5.98 3.83 8.26
N PHE A 111 -4.90 4.07 9.01
CA PHE A 111 -3.72 3.20 9.01
C PHE A 111 -3.96 1.87 9.74
N HIS A 112 -4.76 1.87 10.81
CA HIS A 112 -5.17 0.64 11.47
C HIS A 112 -6.00 -0.24 10.53
N GLU A 113 -6.95 0.36 9.80
CA GLU A 113 -7.74 -0.32 8.78
C GLU A 113 -6.86 -0.87 7.65
N ALA A 114 -5.92 -0.07 7.14
CA ALA A 114 -5.01 -0.49 6.07
C ALA A 114 -4.11 -1.65 6.51
N ARG A 115 -3.59 -1.61 7.75
CA ARG A 115 -2.79 -2.69 8.32
C ARG A 115 -3.60 -3.98 8.40
N ALA A 116 -4.80 -3.91 8.96
CA ALA A 116 -5.65 -5.08 9.10
C ALA A 116 -6.06 -5.66 7.73
N ALA A 117 -6.22 -4.80 6.71
CA ALA A 117 -6.42 -5.23 5.34
C ALA A 117 -5.20 -6.00 4.78
N VAL A 118 -3.97 -5.50 4.97
CA VAL A 118 -2.75 -6.23 4.57
C VAL A 118 -2.68 -7.60 5.23
N GLU A 119 -2.90 -7.68 6.55
CA GLU A 119 -2.81 -8.94 7.28
C GLU A 119 -3.87 -9.96 6.84
N ALA A 120 -5.09 -9.50 6.51
CA ALA A 120 -6.11 -10.36 5.92
C ALA A 120 -5.69 -10.85 4.52
N ALA A 121 -5.24 -9.94 3.65
CA ALA A 121 -4.83 -10.26 2.28
C ALA A 121 -3.67 -11.27 2.23
N LYS A 122 -2.73 -11.19 3.16
CA LYS A 122 -1.59 -12.13 3.24
C LYS A 122 -2.03 -13.57 3.50
N ARG A 123 -3.11 -13.79 4.26
CA ARG A 123 -3.65 -15.13 4.53
C ARG A 123 -4.26 -15.77 3.28
N ASP A 124 -4.98 -14.96 2.50
CA ASP A 124 -5.76 -15.44 1.36
C ASP A 124 -5.04 -15.27 0.02
N ARG A 125 -3.74 -14.95 0.05
CA ARG A 125 -2.87 -14.72 -1.13
C ARG A 125 -3.46 -13.67 -2.09
N MET A 126 -4.11 -12.66 -1.52
CA MET A 126 -4.72 -11.55 -2.26
C MET A 126 -3.65 -10.55 -2.72
N LEU A 127 -3.99 -9.74 -3.73
CA LEU A 127 -3.16 -8.60 -4.14
C LEU A 127 -3.62 -7.32 -3.46
N PHE A 128 -4.92 -7.19 -3.24
CA PHE A 128 -5.52 -6.05 -2.59
C PHE A 128 -6.44 -6.50 -1.46
N ALA A 129 -6.55 -5.67 -0.44
CA ALA A 129 -7.66 -5.72 0.50
C ALA A 129 -8.06 -4.31 0.91
N PHE A 130 -9.34 -4.15 1.19
CA PHE A 130 -9.94 -2.87 1.53
C PHE A 130 -10.66 -2.98 2.86
N ARG A 131 -10.46 -2.00 3.75
CA ARG A 131 -11.24 -1.86 4.97
C ARG A 131 -11.63 -0.40 5.28
N GLY A 132 -12.72 -0.22 6.02
CA GLY A 132 -13.25 1.11 6.41
C GLY A 132 -14.11 1.76 5.32
N PHE A 133 -14.53 0.98 4.33
CA PHE A 133 -15.33 1.45 3.19
C PHE A 133 -16.84 1.28 3.38
N GLY A 134 -17.29 0.84 4.56
CA GLY A 134 -18.71 0.65 4.87
C GLY A 134 -19.35 -0.36 3.92
N ASP A 135 -20.54 -0.04 3.42
CA ASP A 135 -21.35 -0.94 2.57
C ASP A 135 -20.66 -1.33 1.25
N ALA A 136 -19.68 -0.55 0.78
CA ALA A 136 -18.92 -0.88 -0.43
C ALA A 136 -17.84 -1.95 -0.21
N GLU A 137 -17.45 -2.21 1.03
CA GLU A 137 -16.31 -3.07 1.37
C GLU A 137 -16.44 -4.52 0.86
N PRO A 138 -17.58 -5.22 1.01
CA PRO A 138 -17.72 -6.58 0.48
C PRO A 138 -17.55 -6.63 -1.04
N THR A 139 -18.10 -5.65 -1.76
CA THR A 139 -18.00 -5.56 -3.22
C THR A 139 -16.56 -5.27 -3.66
N LEU A 140 -15.86 -4.35 -2.98
CA LEU A 140 -14.46 -4.04 -3.26
C LEU A 140 -13.56 -5.26 -3.08
N ASN A 141 -13.75 -6.00 -1.98
CA ASN A 141 -12.96 -7.20 -1.70
C ASN A 141 -13.33 -8.37 -2.63
N ALA A 142 -14.57 -8.48 -3.09
CA ALA A 142 -14.94 -9.45 -4.12
C ALA A 142 -14.23 -9.17 -5.46
N VAL A 143 -14.18 -7.91 -5.89
CA VAL A 143 -13.42 -7.49 -7.08
C VAL A 143 -11.91 -7.72 -6.89
N ALA A 144 -11.37 -7.42 -5.71
CA ALA A 144 -9.97 -7.69 -5.38
C ALA A 144 -9.62 -9.19 -5.46
N SER A 145 -10.52 -10.03 -4.96
CA SER A 145 -10.38 -11.50 -5.01
C SER A 145 -10.42 -12.01 -6.45
N TYR A 146 -11.39 -11.54 -7.25
CA TYR A 146 -11.44 -11.86 -8.67
C TYR A 146 -10.16 -11.43 -9.40
N TYR A 147 -9.68 -10.20 -9.16
CA TYR A 147 -8.45 -9.70 -9.75
C TYR A 147 -7.23 -10.54 -9.34
N ALA A 148 -7.12 -10.91 -8.07
CA ALA A 148 -6.05 -11.80 -7.60
C ALA A 148 -6.10 -13.17 -8.30
N ALA A 149 -7.29 -13.75 -8.45
CA ALA A 149 -7.45 -15.03 -9.14
C ALA A 149 -6.97 -14.95 -10.61
N LEU A 150 -7.33 -13.87 -11.33
CA LEU A 150 -6.85 -13.63 -12.68
C LEU A 150 -5.33 -13.46 -12.73
N TYR A 151 -4.76 -12.60 -11.90
CA TYR A 151 -3.33 -12.33 -11.86
C TYR A 151 -2.52 -13.61 -11.59
N TRP A 152 -2.94 -14.41 -10.62
CA TRP A 152 -2.28 -15.67 -10.28
C TRP A 152 -2.52 -16.78 -11.31
N SER A 153 -3.57 -16.69 -12.14
CA SER A 153 -3.78 -17.62 -13.24
C SER A 153 -2.82 -17.38 -14.41
N TRP A 154 -2.35 -16.13 -14.60
CA TRP A 154 -1.47 -15.74 -15.71
C TRP A 154 0.01 -15.83 -15.36
N THR A 155 0.35 -15.79 -14.08
CA THR A 155 1.69 -16.09 -13.60
C THR A 155 1.83 -17.61 -13.50
N ARG A 156 2.67 -18.23 -14.35
CA ARG A 156 2.87 -19.69 -14.30
C ARG A 156 3.15 -20.11 -12.86
N ARG A 157 2.41 -21.10 -12.36
CA ARG A 157 2.77 -21.83 -11.14
C ARG A 157 4.16 -22.41 -11.37
N GLN A 158 5.18 -21.71 -10.89
CA GLN A 158 6.56 -22.19 -10.85
C GLN A 158 6.76 -22.98 -9.56
#